data_AF-A0A7D5NXI4-F1
#
_entry.id   AF-A0A7D5NXI4-F1
#
_cell.length_a   1.000
_cell.length_b   1.000
_cell.length_c   1.000
_cell.angle_alpha   90.00
_cell.angle_beta   90.00
_cell.angle_gamma   90.00
#
_symmetry.space_group_name_H-M   'P 1'
#
loop_
_entity.id
_entity.type
_entity.pdbx_description
1 polymer ?
#
loop_
_entity_poly.entity_id
_entity_poly.type
_entity_poly.pdbx_seq_one_letter_code
_entity_poly.pdbx_strand_id
1 'polypeptide(L)'
;MVTLGELFDELDYELEDMLDALSQAIDLIEDGKVKEGVEVLKALEEDMFDFLDYVDVEEEECDEIEVEEEEAPKKKTAPPKPATKPTTKPSSKKGKK
;
A
#
# COMPACT_ATOMS: atom_id res chain seq x y z
N MET A 1 18.63 13.34 15.38
CA MET A 1 17.35 12.63 15.44
C MET A 1 16.70 12.90 14.10
N VAL A 2 16.64 11.91 13.22
CA VAL A 2 15.94 12.03 11.94
C VAL A 2 14.45 11.99 12.27
N THR A 3 13.69 12.94 11.75
CA THR A 3 12.24 12.97 11.90
C THR A 3 11.59 12.08 10.85
N LEU A 4 10.41 11.54 11.15
CA LEU A 4 9.68 10.71 10.20
C LEU A 4 9.38 11.44 8.87
N GLY A 5 9.25 12.77 8.92
CA GLY A 5 9.09 13.59 7.70
C GLY A 5 10.34 13.60 6.83
N GLU A 6 11.52 13.78 7.43
CA GLU A 6 12.80 13.71 6.68
C GLU A 6 13.03 12.31 6.08
N LEU A 7 12.55 11.25 6.74
CA LEU A 7 12.63 9.88 6.22
C LEU A 7 11.70 9.67 5.01
N PHE A 8 10.48 10.22 5.04
CA PHE A 8 9.56 10.16 3.88
C PHE A 8 10.05 11.02 2.73
N ASP A 9 10.65 12.18 3.00
CA ASP A 9 11.25 13.00 1.96
C ASP A 9 12.39 12.24 1.26
N GLU A 10 13.25 11.55 2.01
CA GLU A 10 14.33 10.71 1.44
C GLU A 10 13.78 9.52 0.63
N LEU A 11 12.71 8.89 1.13
CA LEU A 11 11.99 7.85 0.39
C LEU A 11 11.42 8.37 -0.93
N ASP A 12 10.83 9.56 -0.93
CA ASP A 12 10.24 10.16 -2.13
C ASP A 12 11.33 10.49 -3.16
N TYR A 13 12.50 10.98 -2.74
CA TYR A 13 13.64 11.22 -3.65
C TYR A 13 14.15 9.93 -4.28
N GLU A 14 14.31 8.87 -3.49
CA GLU A 14 14.80 7.58 -3.98
C GLU A 14 13.81 6.93 -4.98
N LEU A 15 12.50 7.03 -4.70
CA LEU A 15 11.46 6.59 -5.64
C LEU A 15 11.38 7.46 -6.89
N GLU A 16 11.66 8.76 -6.80
CA GLU A 16 11.72 9.66 -7.96
C GLU A 16 12.90 9.28 -8.88
N ASP A 17 14.08 8.98 -8.32
CA ASP A 17 15.25 8.52 -9.07
C ASP A 17 14.97 7.18 -9.82
N MET A 18 14.24 6.26 -9.18
CA MET A 18 13.80 5.01 -9.82
C MET A 18 12.82 5.24 -10.98
N LEU A 19 11.91 6.21 -10.85
CA LEU A 19 10.97 6.58 -11.92
C LEU A 19 11.70 7.25 -13.11
N ASP A 20 12.75 8.01 -12.84
CA ASP A 20 13.60 8.59 -13.88
C ASP A 20 14.35 7.49 -14.66
N ALA A 21 14.86 6.47 -13.97
CA ALA A 21 15.48 5.30 -14.62
C ALA A 21 14.48 4.53 -15.50
N LEU A 22 13.23 4.34 -15.05
CA LEU A 22 12.17 3.75 -15.87
C LEU A 22 11.86 4.58 -17.12
N SER A 23 11.78 5.90 -16.96
CA SER A 23 11.51 6.81 -18.08
C SER A 23 12.63 6.75 -19.11
N GLN A 24 13.89 6.76 -18.66
CA GLN A 24 15.05 6.58 -19.54
C GLN A 24 15.04 5.23 -20.27
N ALA A 25 14.67 4.15 -19.57
CA ALA A 25 14.58 2.83 -20.20
C ALA A 25 13.49 2.77 -21.28
N ILE A 26 12.34 3.40 -21.02
CA ILE A 26 11.24 3.51 -22.00
C ILE A 26 11.73 4.27 -23.23
N ASP A 27 12.35 5.44 -23.05
CA ASP A 27 12.88 6.25 -24.16
C ASP A 27 13.89 5.45 -25.01
N LEU A 28 14.81 4.71 -24.37
CA LEU A 28 15.78 3.86 -25.07
C LEU A 28 15.11 2.73 -25.86
N ILE A 29 14.07 2.12 -25.32
CA ILE A 29 13.32 1.05 -26.00
C ILE A 29 12.54 1.62 -27.18
N GLU A 30 11.87 2.76 -27.02
CA GLU A 30 11.13 3.45 -28.08
C GLU A 30 12.05 3.90 -29.22
N ASP A 31 13.27 4.35 -28.89
CA ASP A 31 14.33 4.69 -29.86
C ASP A 31 14.95 3.46 -30.55
N GLY A 32 14.51 2.24 -30.23
CA GLY A 32 15.01 0.99 -30.80
C GLY A 32 16.31 0.48 -30.19
N LYS A 33 16.82 1.15 -29.14
CA LYS A 33 18.00 0.74 -28.36
C LYS A 33 17.61 -0.24 -27.23
N VAL A 34 16.89 -1.30 -27.61
CA VAL A 34 16.29 -2.25 -26.67
C VAL A 34 17.31 -2.86 -25.71
N LYS A 35 18.54 -3.15 -26.16
CA LYS A 35 19.58 -3.73 -25.28
C LYS A 35 19.99 -2.77 -24.16
N GLU A 36 20.21 -1.50 -24.49
CA GLU A 36 20.58 -0.48 -23.52
C GLU A 36 19.43 -0.24 -22.53
N GLY A 37 18.19 -0.18 -23.02
CA GLY A 37 17.01 -0.06 -22.15
C GLY A 37 16.85 -1.26 -21.21
N VAL A 38 17.11 -2.49 -21.67
CA VAL A 38 17.10 -3.68 -20.81
C VAL A 38 18.22 -3.65 -19.77
N GLU A 39 19.40 -3.12 -20.10
CA GLU A 39 20.49 -2.96 -19.14
C GLU A 39 20.12 -1.95 -18.03
N VAL A 40 19.46 -0.84 -18.39
CA VAL A 40 18.94 0.13 -17.41
C VAL A 40 17.89 -0.52 -16.49
N LEU A 41 16.96 -1.30 -17.05
CA LEU A 41 15.95 -1.99 -16.25
C LEU A 41 16.52 -3.03 -15.29
N LYS A 42 17.60 -3.72 -15.67
CA LYS A 42 18.26 -4.68 -14.79
C LYS A 42 18.98 -4.01 -13.62
N ALA A 43 19.64 -2.89 -13.87
CA ALA A 43 20.24 -2.11 -12.79
C ALA A 43 19.16 -1.61 -11.82
N LEU A 44 18.05 -1.11 -12.35
CA LEU A 44 16.91 -0.70 -11.53
C LEU A 44 16.29 -1.86 -10.72
N GLU A 45 16.21 -3.05 -11.29
CA GLU A 45 15.72 -4.25 -10.59
C GLU A 45 16.59 -4.56 -9.36
N GLU A 46 17.93 -4.51 -9.51
CA GLU A 46 18.87 -4.67 -8.39
C GLU A 46 18.67 -3.58 -7.33
N ASP A 47 18.57 -2.31 -7.74
CA ASP A 47 18.35 -1.17 -6.83
C ASP A 47 17.01 -1.31 -6.07
N MET A 48 15.96 -1.82 -6.72
CA MET A 48 14.67 -2.06 -6.08
C MET A 48 14.70 -3.19 -5.05
N PHE A 49 15.52 -4.23 -5.25
CA PHE A 49 15.69 -5.29 -4.26
C PHE A 49 16.40 -4.76 -3.01
N ASP A 50 17.44 -3.95 -3.20
CA ASP A 50 18.17 -3.30 -2.10
C ASP A 50 17.25 -2.31 -1.34
N PHE A 51 16.45 -1.53 -2.06
CA PHE A 51 15.50 -0.58 -1.47
C PHE A 51 14.41 -1.26 -0.62
N LEU A 52 13.88 -2.39 -1.09
CA LEU A 52 12.84 -3.13 -0.39
C LEU A 52 13.38 -4.06 0.71
N ASP A 53 14.70 -4.13 0.89
CA ASP A 53 15.39 -5.13 1.72
C ASP A 53 14.87 -6.55 1.42
N TYR A 54 14.54 -6.81 0.14
CA TYR A 54 13.96 -8.06 -0.28
C TYR A 54 15.09 -9.06 -0.51
N VAL A 55 15.38 -9.87 0.49
CA VAL A 55 16.32 -10.98 0.36
C VAL A 55 15.65 -12.08 -0.45
N ASP A 56 16.32 -12.54 -1.52
CA ASP A 56 15.90 -13.69 -2.32
C ASP A 56 16.10 -14.96 -1.48
N VAL A 57 15.15 -15.25 -0.58
CA VAL A 57 15.22 -16.42 0.31
C VAL A 57 14.87 -17.65 -0.53
N GLU A 58 15.86 -18.52 -0.77
CA GLU A 58 15.61 -19.87 -1.30
C GLU A 58 14.52 -20.53 -0.43
N GLU A 59 13.52 -21.16 -1.07
CA GLU A 59 12.25 -21.64 -0.47
C GLU A 59 12.40 -22.53 0.78
N GLU A 60 13.63 -23.00 1.11
CA GLU A 60 13.95 -23.82 2.29
C GLU A 60 14.40 -23.05 3.54
N GLU A 61 14.69 -21.75 3.49
CA GLU A 61 15.30 -21.00 4.62
C GLU A 61 14.46 -19.82 5.14
N CYS A 62 13.13 -19.90 5.01
CA CYS A 62 12.19 -19.00 5.68
C CYS A 62 12.05 -19.34 7.18
N ASP A 63 13.13 -19.27 7.96
CA ASP A 63 13.06 -19.29 9.42
C ASP A 63 12.69 -17.88 9.93
N GLU A 64 11.44 -17.75 10.41
CA GLU A 64 10.90 -16.67 11.25
C GLU A 64 11.42 -15.24 11.00
N ILE A 65 10.90 -14.60 9.96
CA ILE A 65 10.69 -13.14 10.04
C ILE A 65 9.52 -12.96 11.03
N GLU A 66 9.82 -12.55 12.26
CA GLU A 66 8.82 -12.04 13.21
C GLU A 66 8.19 -10.79 12.58
N VAL A 67 7.14 -10.99 11.79
CA VAL A 67 6.23 -9.95 11.36
C VAL A 67 5.57 -9.44 12.65
N GLU A 68 6.03 -8.29 13.14
CA GLU A 68 5.39 -7.58 14.23
C GLU A 68 3.94 -7.25 13.79
N GLU A 69 3.00 -8.10 14.22
CA GLU A 69 1.59 -8.00 13.90
C GLU A 69 1.06 -6.70 14.53
N GLU A 70 1.00 -5.64 13.72
CA GLU A 70 0.47 -4.34 14.11
C GLU A 70 -0.95 -4.54 14.68
N GLU A 71 -1.08 -4.40 16.00
CA GLU A 71 -2.29 -4.74 16.74
C GLU A 71 -3.45 -3.88 16.21
N ALA A 72 -4.28 -4.47 15.34
CA ALA A 72 -5.42 -3.80 14.74
C ALA A 72 -6.27 -3.15 15.85
N PRO A 73 -6.56 -1.84 15.78
CA PRO A 73 -7.25 -1.15 16.87
C PRO A 73 -8.64 -1.76 17.05
N LYS A 74 -8.83 -2.43 18.20
CA LYS A 74 -10.11 -2.98 18.64
C LYS A 74 -11.18 -1.89 18.50
N LYS A 75 -12.06 -2.05 17.49
CA LYS A 75 -13.27 -1.25 17.29
C LYS A 75 -14.01 -1.19 18.62
N LYS A 76 -14.02 -0.01 19.25
CA LYS A 76 -14.90 0.32 20.36
C LYS A 76 -16.34 0.11 19.87
N THR A 77 -16.97 -0.96 20.35
CA THR A 77 -18.40 -1.18 20.17
C THR A 77 -19.14 0.01 20.75
N ALA A 78 -19.86 0.72 19.89
CA ALA A 78 -20.75 1.81 20.29
C ALA A 78 -21.78 1.28 21.31
N PRO A 79 -22.15 2.06 22.34
CA PRO A 79 -23.15 1.66 23.31
C PRO A 79 -24.51 1.42 22.61
N PRO A 80 -25.27 0.38 22.98
CA PRO A 80 -26.53 0.05 22.33
C PRO A 80 -27.55 1.18 22.51
N LYS A 81 -28.12 1.64 21.38
CA LYS A 81 -29.23 2.60 21.33
C LYS A 81 -30.42 2.08 22.17
N PRO A 82 -31.13 2.97 22.91
CA PRO A 82 -32.25 2.58 23.75
C PRO A 82 -33.42 2.05 22.91
N ALA A 83 -34.00 0.96 23.40
CA ALA A 83 -35.18 0.29 22.83
C ALA A 83 -36.34 1.28 22.64
N THR A 84 -36.88 1.28 21.43
CA THR A 84 -38.08 1.99 21.02
C THR A 84 -39.30 1.56 21.84
N LYS A 85 -39.96 2.57 22.45
CA LYS A 85 -41.35 2.60 22.95
C LYS A 85 -42.33 1.77 22.11
N PRO A 86 -43.43 1.34 22.73
CA PRO A 86 -44.74 1.50 22.11
C PRO A 86 -45.65 2.39 22.98
N THR A 87 -45.83 3.64 22.56
CA THR A 87 -46.95 4.48 23.00
C THR A 87 -48.20 4.10 22.22
N THR A 88 -49.31 4.03 22.94
CA THR A 88 -50.64 3.62 22.55
C THR A 88 -51.34 4.61 21.59
N LYS A 89 -51.95 4.03 20.54
CA LYS A 89 -53.25 4.41 19.92
C LYS A 89 -53.32 5.72 19.07
N PRO A 90 -54.40 5.93 18.28
CA PRO A 90 -54.48 5.53 16.86
C PRO A 90 -54.88 6.71 15.93
N SER A 91 -54.58 6.66 14.63
CA SER A 91 -55.53 7.19 13.63
C SER A 91 -55.16 6.85 12.19
N SER A 92 -56.11 6.15 11.56
CA SER A 92 -56.69 6.38 10.25
C SER A 92 -55.87 6.28 8.95
N LYS A 93 -56.56 5.60 8.01
CA LYS A 93 -56.68 5.92 6.58
C LYS A 93 -55.78 5.12 5.65
N LYS A 94 -56.33 4.03 5.10
CA LYS A 94 -55.97 3.58 3.75
C LYS A 94 -57.22 3.15 3.01
N GLY A 95 -57.63 4.02 2.08
CA GLY A 95 -58.47 3.62 0.97
C GLY A 95 -57.61 3.07 -0.17
N LYS A 96 -58.31 2.40 -1.09
CA LYS A 96 -57.98 2.16 -2.49
C LYS A 96 -57.03 1.00 -2.80
N LYS A 97 -57.59 -0.15 -3.15
CA LYS A 97 -57.63 -0.60 -4.55
C LYS A 97 -58.80 -1.55 -4.75
#